data_AF-A0A1F6H2W1-F1
#
_entry.id   AF-A0A1F6H2W1-F1
#
_cell.length_a   1.000
_cell.length_b   1.000
_cell.length_c   1.000
_cell.angle_alpha   90.00
_cell.angle_beta   90.00
_cell.angle_gamma   90.00
#
_symmetry.space_group_name_H-M   'P 1'
#
loop_
_entity.id
_entity.type
_entity.pdbx_description
1 polymer ?
#
loop_
_entity_poly.entity_id
_entity_poly.type
_entity_poly.pdbx_seq_one_letter_code
_entity_poly.pdbx_strand_id
1 'polypeptide(L)'
;MQPNSAFSPADQIQLQELVSFGFLVSNPEEMRIFIQRLKAFVPFTHFAFLICPLDEHLLPKHLDWHLTNYPEQYVQNYLEEQAYYVDLVVWAHFREAGFGVLQHWQDTYQAAQAQLERGELSKELYDKHLKFLDYVREWGILADGYSIGYRGLHPKSGEPVGSILSVADGLETTKRTEQILTEIGPYLHQMMVRIFLSPK
;
A
#
# COMPACT_ATOMS: atom_id res chain seq x y z
N MET A 1 15.38 28.72 4.62
CA MET A 1 14.32 28.02 5.36
C MET A 1 14.73 26.55 5.45
N GLN A 2 15.05 26.05 6.64
CA GLN A 2 15.18 24.59 6.80
C GLN A 2 13.79 23.99 6.62
N PRO A 3 13.63 22.89 5.87
CA PRO A 3 12.35 22.21 5.84
C PRO A 3 12.03 21.78 7.27
N ASN A 4 10.84 22.12 7.77
CA ASN A 4 10.32 21.59 9.04
C ASN A 4 10.11 20.09 8.86
N SER A 5 11.18 19.32 9.02
CA SER A 5 11.12 17.87 9.13
C SER A 5 10.31 17.54 10.37
N ALA A 6 9.30 16.68 10.24
CA ALA A 6 8.57 16.18 11.41
C ALA A 6 9.39 15.13 12.17
N PHE A 7 10.60 14.80 11.69
CA PHE A 7 11.51 13.88 12.35
C PHE A 7 12.24 14.55 13.51
N SER A 8 12.15 13.90 14.67
CA SER A 8 13.15 14.08 15.71
C SER A 8 14.48 13.43 15.27
N PRO A 9 15.62 13.80 15.89
CA PRO A 9 16.88 13.09 15.68
C PRO A 9 16.77 11.58 15.95
N ALA A 10 15.92 11.17 16.90
CA ALA A 10 15.67 9.76 17.19
C ALA A 10 14.95 9.06 16.04
N ASP A 11 14.00 9.73 15.38
CA ASP A 11 13.31 9.18 14.20
C ASP A 11 14.27 8.98 13.03
N GLN A 12 15.22 9.89 12.82
CA GLN A 12 16.23 9.75 11.76
C GLN A 12 17.12 8.53 11.98
N ILE A 13 17.56 8.30 13.22
CA ILE A 13 18.36 7.13 13.59
C ILE A 13 17.54 5.85 13.36
N GLN A 14 16.31 5.79 13.87
CA GLN A 14 15.45 4.61 13.73
C GLN A 14 15.11 4.32 12.26
N LEU A 15 14.83 5.35 11.46
CA LEU A 15 14.60 5.20 10.03
C LEU A 15 15.84 4.67 9.31
N GLN A 16 17.03 5.19 9.64
CA GLN A 16 18.28 4.72 9.06
C GLN A 16 18.56 3.25 9.42
N GLU A 17 18.31 2.85 10.68
CA GLU A 17 18.44 1.47 11.13
C GLU A 17 17.46 0.54 10.41
N LEU A 18 16.21 0.98 10.25
CA LEU A 18 15.17 0.21 9.57
C LEU A 18 15.50 0.03 8.08
N VAL A 19 15.89 1.11 7.39
CA VAL A 19 16.32 1.08 5.98
C VAL A 19 17.55 0.18 5.81
N SER A 20 18.54 0.32 6.69
CA SER A 20 19.76 -0.48 6.68
C SER A 20 19.45 -1.98 6.86
N PHE A 21 18.53 -2.31 7.77
CA PHE A 21 18.04 -3.68 7.92
C PHE A 21 17.29 -4.15 6.68
N GLY A 22 16.48 -3.29 6.05
CA GLY A 22 15.76 -3.60 4.81
C GLY A 22 16.66 -4.03 3.65
N PHE A 23 17.90 -3.53 3.57
CA PHE A 23 18.88 -3.99 2.58
C PHE A 23 19.34 -5.44 2.81
N LEU A 24 19.30 -5.93 4.05
CA LEU A 24 19.71 -7.28 4.42
C LEU A 24 18.59 -8.31 4.26
N VAL A 25 17.34 -7.87 4.21
CA VAL A 25 16.18 -8.77 4.08
C VAL A 25 16.19 -9.50 2.73
N SER A 26 16.15 -10.81 2.75
CA SER A 26 16.32 -11.67 1.57
C SER A 26 15.24 -12.74 1.43
N ASN A 27 14.41 -12.94 2.46
CA ASN A 27 13.37 -13.96 2.49
C ASN A 27 12.11 -13.47 3.24
N PRO A 28 10.98 -14.17 3.11
CA PRO A 28 9.72 -13.79 3.77
C PRO A 28 9.80 -13.74 5.30
N GLU A 29 10.59 -14.63 5.94
CA GLU A 29 10.77 -14.64 7.40
C GLU A 29 11.44 -13.37 7.90
N GLU A 30 12.52 -12.93 7.25
CA GLU A 30 13.19 -11.67 7.53
C GLU A 30 12.29 -10.46 7.26
N MET A 31 11.42 -10.55 6.24
CA MET A 31 10.43 -9.51 5.96
C MET A 31 9.40 -9.39 7.10
N ARG A 32 8.98 -10.50 7.72
CA ARG A 32 8.13 -10.47 8.91
C ARG A 32 8.83 -9.76 10.08
N ILE A 33 10.14 -9.99 10.27
CA ILE A 33 10.94 -9.28 11.29
C ILE A 33 10.98 -7.78 10.98
N PHE A 34 11.17 -7.41 9.71
CA PHE A 34 11.13 -6.02 9.28
C PHE A 34 9.79 -5.36 9.61
N ILE A 35 8.67 -6.03 9.32
CA ILE A 35 7.33 -5.54 9.67
C ILE A 35 7.18 -5.32 11.16
N GLN A 36 7.69 -6.22 12.02
CA GLN A 36 7.62 -6.03 13.47
C GLN A 36 8.40 -4.79 13.92
N ARG A 37 9.57 -4.52 13.31
CA ARG A 37 10.34 -3.30 13.58
C ARG A 37 9.61 -2.05 13.08
N LEU A 38 9.03 -2.10 11.88
CA LEU A 38 8.21 -1.01 11.35
C LEU A 38 7.00 -0.74 12.25
N LYS A 39 6.30 -1.79 12.71
CA LYS A 39 5.17 -1.70 13.64
C LYS A 39 5.55 -1.07 14.99
N ALA A 40 6.77 -1.31 15.47
CA ALA A 40 7.27 -0.65 16.67
C ALA A 40 7.56 0.86 16.45
N PHE A 41 7.80 1.27 15.20
CA PHE A 41 8.12 2.65 14.84
C PHE A 41 6.88 3.47 14.41
N VAL A 42 5.96 2.80 13.72
CA VAL A 42 4.64 3.27 13.29
C VAL A 42 3.65 2.19 13.71
N PRO A 43 2.88 2.39 14.80
CA PRO A 43 1.91 1.41 15.25
C PRO A 43 0.85 1.12 14.18
N PHE A 44 0.61 -0.16 13.90
CA PHE A 44 -0.55 -0.64 13.13
C PHE A 44 -0.91 -2.08 13.53
N THR A 45 -2.17 -2.47 13.36
CA THR A 45 -2.63 -3.84 13.63
C THR A 45 -2.52 -4.69 12.37
N HIS A 46 -2.98 -4.16 11.24
CA HIS A 46 -3.14 -4.88 10.00
C HIS A 46 -2.21 -4.35 8.91
N PHE A 47 -1.74 -5.23 8.05
CA PHE A 47 -0.94 -4.88 6.89
C PHE A 47 -1.19 -5.85 5.73
N ALA A 48 -1.00 -5.37 4.51
CA ALA A 48 -1.00 -6.18 3.30
C ALA A 48 0.06 -5.66 2.32
N PHE A 49 0.91 -6.57 1.84
CA PHE A 49 1.94 -6.35 0.86
C PHE A 49 1.59 -7.09 -0.42
N LEU A 50 1.35 -6.30 -1.46
CA LEU A 50 0.84 -6.76 -2.75
C LEU A 50 1.90 -6.49 -3.81
N ILE A 51 2.09 -7.43 -4.72
CA ILE A 51 2.77 -7.22 -5.99
C ILE A 51 1.78 -7.53 -7.10
N CYS A 52 1.88 -6.84 -8.21
CA CYS A 52 1.04 -7.10 -9.37
C CYS A 52 1.81 -6.86 -10.66
N PRO A 53 1.73 -7.77 -11.63
CA PRO A 53 2.08 -7.45 -13.01
C PRO A 53 1.16 -6.35 -13.52
N LEU A 54 1.73 -5.35 -14.19
CA LEU A 54 0.96 -4.25 -14.78
C LEU A 54 0.77 -4.47 -16.29
N ASP A 55 -0.33 -3.96 -16.83
CA ASP A 55 -0.57 -3.89 -18.28
C ASP A 55 0.08 -2.64 -18.91
N GLU A 56 -0.15 -2.44 -20.21
CA GLU A 56 0.35 -1.28 -20.96
C GLU A 56 -0.22 0.06 -20.49
N HIS A 57 -1.33 0.04 -19.75
CA HIS A 57 -1.96 1.20 -19.12
C HIS A 57 -1.62 1.33 -17.64
N LEU A 58 -0.65 0.54 -17.14
CA LEU A 58 -0.19 0.49 -15.75
C LEU A 58 -1.24 -0.01 -14.76
N LEU A 59 -2.28 -0.67 -15.24
CA LEU A 59 -3.31 -1.27 -14.41
C LEU A 59 -2.90 -2.69 -13.98
N PRO A 60 -3.28 -3.13 -12.78
CA PRO A 60 -2.95 -4.46 -12.29
C PRO A 60 -3.70 -5.52 -13.10
N LYS A 61 -2.96 -6.49 -13.66
CA LYS A 61 -3.55 -7.65 -14.35
C LYS A 61 -4.22 -8.62 -13.37
N HIS A 62 -3.62 -8.76 -12.19
CA HIS A 62 -4.12 -9.46 -11.01
C HIS A 62 -3.33 -8.97 -9.79
N LEU A 63 -3.81 -9.26 -8.57
CA LEU A 63 -3.09 -8.95 -7.33
C LEU A 63 -2.53 -10.22 -6.70
N ASP A 64 -1.21 -10.26 -6.51
CA ASP A 64 -0.54 -11.32 -5.76
C ASP A 64 -0.34 -10.87 -4.30
N TRP A 65 -1.03 -11.56 -3.40
CA TRP A 65 -0.92 -11.35 -1.95
C TRP A 65 0.26 -12.14 -1.42
N HIS A 66 1.37 -11.44 -1.18
CA HIS A 66 2.61 -12.11 -0.74
C HIS A 66 2.75 -12.17 0.78
N LEU A 67 2.33 -11.12 1.49
CA LEU A 67 2.42 -11.06 2.94
C LEU A 67 1.31 -10.18 3.51
N THR A 68 0.42 -10.77 4.30
CA THR A 68 -0.70 -10.07 4.93
C THR A 68 -1.06 -10.71 6.25
N ASN A 69 -1.64 -9.93 7.15
CA ASN A 69 -2.34 -10.43 8.33
C ASN A 69 -3.80 -9.94 8.38
N TYR A 70 -4.36 -9.56 7.24
CA TYR A 70 -5.79 -9.34 7.11
C TYR A 70 -6.55 -10.65 7.38
N PRO A 71 -7.82 -10.59 7.84
CA PRO A 71 -8.62 -11.79 8.03
C PRO A 71 -8.65 -12.64 6.76
N GLU A 72 -8.41 -13.95 6.90
CA GLU A 72 -8.32 -14.87 5.75
C GLU A 72 -9.58 -14.83 4.88
N GLN A 73 -10.76 -14.83 5.51
CA GLN A 73 -12.04 -14.73 4.82
C GLN A 73 -12.21 -13.40 4.07
N TYR A 74 -11.68 -12.29 4.62
CA TYR A 74 -11.67 -11.01 3.89
C TYR A 74 -10.84 -11.11 2.61
N VAL A 75 -9.62 -11.66 2.71
CA VAL A 75 -8.71 -11.82 1.57
C VAL A 75 -9.31 -12.74 0.50
N GLN A 76 -9.91 -13.85 0.94
CA GLN A 76 -10.59 -14.79 0.04
C GLN A 76 -11.73 -14.10 -0.74
N ASN A 77 -12.67 -13.45 -0.04
CA ASN A 77 -13.77 -12.74 -0.67
C ASN A 77 -13.27 -11.63 -1.61
N TYR A 78 -12.26 -10.88 -1.18
CA TYR A 78 -11.68 -9.79 -1.98
C TYR A 78 -11.11 -10.30 -3.31
N LEU A 79 -10.47 -11.47 -3.31
CA LEU A 79 -9.93 -12.11 -4.50
C LEU A 79 -11.02 -12.74 -5.38
N GLU A 80 -11.97 -13.47 -4.78
CA GLU A 80 -13.07 -14.15 -5.49
C GLU A 80 -13.97 -13.14 -6.21
N GLU A 81 -14.27 -12.01 -5.58
CA GLU A 81 -15.07 -10.93 -6.18
C GLU A 81 -14.27 -9.99 -7.07
N GLN A 82 -12.94 -10.18 -7.16
CA GLN A 82 -12.02 -9.28 -7.85
C GLN A 82 -12.20 -7.82 -7.42
N ALA A 83 -12.35 -7.60 -6.11
CA ALA A 83 -12.70 -6.31 -5.52
C ALA A 83 -11.68 -5.20 -5.83
N TYR A 84 -10.46 -5.56 -6.23
CA TYR A 84 -9.43 -4.63 -6.68
C TYR A 84 -9.81 -3.79 -7.91
N TYR A 85 -10.81 -4.21 -8.70
CA TYR A 85 -11.33 -3.39 -9.79
C TYR A 85 -12.23 -2.23 -9.31
N VAL A 86 -12.73 -2.30 -8.07
CA VAL A 86 -13.68 -1.32 -7.50
C VAL A 86 -13.15 -0.64 -6.24
N ASP A 87 -12.03 -1.13 -5.69
CA ASP A 87 -11.29 -0.47 -4.61
C ASP A 87 -10.57 0.77 -5.15
N LEU A 88 -11.07 1.95 -4.77
CA LEU A 88 -10.50 3.22 -5.19
C LEU A 88 -9.10 3.48 -4.64
N VAL A 89 -8.71 2.86 -3.52
CA VAL A 89 -7.33 2.96 -2.99
C VAL A 89 -6.38 2.27 -3.96
N VAL A 90 -6.69 1.04 -4.34
CA VAL A 90 -5.90 0.27 -5.31
C VAL A 90 -5.87 1.00 -6.66
N TRP A 91 -7.03 1.41 -7.15
CA TRP A 91 -7.16 2.07 -8.44
C TRP A 91 -6.39 3.41 -8.50
N ALA A 92 -6.39 4.19 -7.42
CA ALA A 92 -5.68 5.47 -7.38
C ALA A 92 -4.15 5.28 -7.45
N HIS A 93 -3.60 4.22 -6.86
CA HIS A 93 -2.17 3.94 -6.93
C HIS A 93 -1.68 3.46 -8.30
N PHE A 94 -2.54 2.84 -9.10
CA PHE A 94 -2.21 2.36 -10.45
C PHE A 94 -2.54 3.37 -11.56
N ARG A 95 -2.67 4.65 -11.19
CA ARG A 95 -2.61 5.78 -12.10
C ARG A 95 -1.22 6.38 -12.07
N GLU A 96 -0.77 6.95 -13.19
CA GLU A 96 0.60 7.48 -13.31
C GLU A 96 0.97 8.49 -12.20
N ALA A 97 0.01 9.29 -11.74
CA ALA A 97 0.19 10.28 -10.68
C ALA A 97 0.16 9.69 -9.25
N GLY A 98 -0.20 8.41 -9.07
CA GLY A 98 -0.42 7.79 -7.75
C GLY A 98 0.78 7.01 -7.21
N PHE A 99 1.81 6.76 -8.03
CA PHE A 99 3.02 6.06 -7.59
C PHE A 99 3.90 6.97 -6.73
N GLY A 100 4.39 6.43 -5.62
CA GLY A 100 5.21 7.13 -4.63
C GLY A 100 4.43 8.13 -3.76
N VAL A 101 3.10 8.23 -3.96
CA VAL A 101 2.23 9.11 -3.17
C VAL A 101 1.55 8.28 -2.10
N LEU A 102 1.77 8.65 -0.84
CA LEU A 102 1.04 8.08 0.29
C LEU A 102 -0.43 8.51 0.22
N GLN A 103 -1.33 7.56 0.36
CA GLN A 103 -2.77 7.77 0.37
C GLN A 103 -3.34 7.41 1.74
N HIS A 104 -4.08 8.34 2.33
CA HIS A 104 -4.98 8.06 3.44
C HIS A 104 -6.31 7.58 2.86
N TRP A 105 -6.82 6.42 3.30
CA TRP A 105 -7.97 5.79 2.64
C TRP A 105 -9.24 6.63 2.74
N GLN A 106 -9.47 7.28 3.89
CA GLN A 106 -10.63 8.14 4.04
C GLN A 106 -10.60 9.34 3.10
N ASP A 107 -9.44 9.96 2.89
CA ASP A 107 -9.30 11.05 1.93
C ASP A 107 -9.62 10.57 0.50
N THR A 108 -9.15 9.36 0.13
CA THR A 108 -9.48 8.73 -1.15
C THR A 108 -10.99 8.51 -1.31
N TYR A 109 -11.65 7.97 -0.28
CA TYR A 109 -13.09 7.72 -0.32
C TYR A 109 -13.91 9.01 -0.35
N GLN A 110 -13.49 10.06 0.37
CA GLN A 110 -14.14 11.37 0.35
C GLN A 110 -13.97 12.07 -1.00
N ALA A 111 -12.80 11.94 -1.63
CA ALA A 111 -12.52 12.52 -2.93
C ALA A 111 -13.36 11.89 -4.07
N ALA A 112 -13.84 10.66 -3.90
CA ALA A 112 -14.60 9.93 -4.92
C ALA A 112 -15.85 10.67 -5.40
N GLN A 113 -16.60 11.30 -4.49
CA GLN A 113 -17.79 12.08 -4.83
C GLN A 113 -17.42 13.29 -5.70
N ALA A 114 -16.35 14.00 -5.33
CA ALA A 114 -15.86 15.13 -6.11
C ALA A 114 -15.33 14.71 -7.49
N GLN A 115 -14.71 13.52 -7.60
CA GLN A 115 -14.28 12.94 -8.88
C GLN A 115 -15.48 12.59 -9.77
N LEU A 116 -16.57 12.05 -9.19
CA LEU A 116 -17.81 11.79 -9.91
C LEU A 116 -18.41 13.10 -10.47
N GLU A 117 -18.47 14.15 -9.66
CA GLU A 117 -18.99 15.47 -10.07
C GLU A 117 -18.17 16.12 -11.18
N ARG A 118 -16.84 15.90 -11.19
CA ARG A 118 -15.94 16.36 -12.26
C ARG A 118 -15.95 15.47 -13.51
N GLY A 119 -16.65 14.33 -13.49
CA GLY A 119 -16.67 13.37 -14.59
C GLY A 119 -15.39 12.53 -14.73
N GLU A 120 -14.55 12.50 -13.70
CA GLU A 120 -13.31 11.70 -13.64
C GLU A 120 -13.57 10.25 -13.23
N LEU A 121 -14.75 9.99 -12.65
CA LEU A 121 -15.24 8.69 -12.20
C LEU A 121 -16.63 8.45 -12.80
N SER A 122 -16.88 7.25 -13.34
CA SER A 122 -18.20 6.90 -13.87
C SER A 122 -19.17 6.62 -12.73
N LYS A 123 -20.46 6.92 -12.93
CA LYS A 123 -21.52 6.59 -11.96
C LYS A 123 -21.56 5.09 -11.65
N GLU A 124 -21.39 4.25 -12.67
CA GLU A 124 -21.38 2.79 -12.48
C GLU A 124 -20.24 2.34 -11.54
N LEU A 125 -19.03 2.88 -11.73
CA LEU A 125 -17.89 2.54 -10.88
C LEU A 125 -18.08 3.10 -9.46
N TYR A 126 -18.62 4.31 -9.33
CA TYR A 126 -18.95 4.89 -8.03
C TYR A 126 -19.98 4.05 -7.26
N ASP A 127 -21.05 3.60 -7.91
CA ASP A 127 -22.08 2.76 -7.29
C ASP A 127 -21.51 1.39 -6.83
N LYS A 128 -20.60 0.80 -7.62
CA LYS A 128 -19.87 -0.42 -7.21
C LYS A 128 -18.93 -0.15 -6.03
N HIS A 129 -18.24 0.98 -6.04
CA HIS A 129 -17.37 1.39 -4.95
C HIS A 129 -18.15 1.59 -3.64
N LEU A 130 -19.34 2.20 -3.67
CA LEU A 130 -20.18 2.33 -2.48
C LEU A 130 -20.56 0.98 -1.87
N LYS A 131 -20.92 0.00 -2.70
CA LYS A 131 -21.18 -1.38 -2.23
C LYS A 131 -19.95 -2.03 -1.62
N PHE A 132 -18.79 -1.81 -2.24
CA PHE A 132 -17.52 -2.28 -1.69
C PHE A 132 -17.21 -1.64 -0.33
N LEU A 133 -17.46 -0.33 -0.16
CA LEU A 133 -17.28 0.33 1.13
C LEU A 133 -18.21 -0.22 2.21
N ASP A 134 -19.46 -0.53 1.88
CA ASP A 134 -20.38 -1.15 2.83
C ASP A 134 -19.87 -2.53 3.27
N TYR A 135 -19.36 -3.34 2.33
CA TYR A 135 -18.66 -4.58 2.66
C TYR A 135 -17.44 -4.34 3.57
N VAL A 136 -16.54 -3.42 3.24
CA VAL A 136 -15.34 -3.12 4.05
C VAL A 136 -15.71 -2.65 5.46
N ARG A 137 -16.80 -1.89 5.61
CA ARG A 137 -17.31 -1.43 6.92
C ARG A 137 -17.76 -2.58 7.81
N GLU A 138 -18.31 -3.66 7.24
CA GLU A 138 -18.68 -4.86 8.02
C GLU A 138 -17.45 -5.51 8.68
N TRP A 139 -16.27 -5.35 8.09
CA TRP A 139 -15.01 -5.81 8.68
C TRP A 139 -14.44 -4.86 9.73
N GLY A 140 -14.90 -3.60 9.77
CA GLY A 140 -14.59 -2.56 10.77
C GLY A 140 -13.14 -2.07 10.80
N ILE A 141 -12.18 -3.00 10.78
CA ILE A 141 -10.73 -2.83 10.93
C ILE A 141 -10.02 -2.36 9.65
N LEU A 142 -10.72 -2.35 8.51
CA LEU A 142 -10.19 -1.94 7.20
C LEU A 142 -10.85 -0.65 6.68
N ALA A 143 -11.59 0.06 7.54
CA ALA A 143 -12.26 1.31 7.17
C ALA A 143 -11.31 2.53 7.14
N ASP A 144 -10.12 2.39 7.72
CA ASP A 144 -9.12 3.45 7.76
C ASP A 144 -7.69 2.87 7.74
N GLY A 145 -6.78 3.59 7.09
CA GLY A 145 -5.43 3.13 6.85
C GLY A 145 -4.67 4.01 5.86
N TYR A 146 -3.42 3.60 5.63
CA TYR A 146 -2.56 4.20 4.63
C TYR A 146 -2.13 3.17 3.61
N SER A 147 -2.05 3.60 2.35
CA SER A 147 -1.41 2.83 1.30
C SER A 147 -0.38 3.66 0.54
N ILE A 148 0.67 2.99 0.06
CA ILE A 148 1.62 3.59 -0.88
C ILE A 148 1.98 2.58 -1.96
N GLY A 149 1.82 3.03 -3.20
CA GLY A 149 2.09 2.23 -4.40
C GLY A 149 3.43 2.62 -5.03
N TYR A 150 4.17 1.64 -5.54
CA TYR A 150 5.36 1.87 -6.37
C TYR A 150 5.30 1.02 -7.63
N ARG A 151 6.02 1.45 -8.66
CA ARG A 151 6.23 0.67 -9.88
C ARG A 151 7.71 0.48 -10.16
N GLY A 152 8.01 -0.61 -10.83
CA GLY A 152 9.33 -0.96 -11.30
C GLY A 152 9.24 -1.90 -12.49
N LEU A 153 10.34 -2.59 -12.75
CA LEU A 153 10.42 -3.61 -13.79
C LEU A 153 10.71 -4.95 -13.12
N HIS A 154 10.05 -6.00 -13.61
CA HIS A 154 10.34 -7.36 -13.21
C HIS A 154 11.81 -7.67 -13.51
N PRO A 155 12.62 -8.15 -12.54
CA PRO A 155 14.07 -8.29 -12.72
C PRO A 155 14.48 -9.20 -13.90
N LYS A 156 13.66 -10.23 -14.18
CA LYS A 156 13.89 -11.20 -15.26
C LYS A 156 13.23 -10.85 -16.60
N SER A 157 11.90 -10.62 -16.63
CA SER A 157 11.19 -10.38 -17.90
C SER A 157 11.31 -8.95 -18.40
N GLY A 158 11.70 -8.00 -17.54
CA GLY A 158 11.68 -6.57 -17.84
C GLY A 158 10.28 -5.99 -17.95
N GLU A 159 9.23 -6.76 -17.66
CA GLU A 159 7.84 -6.30 -17.72
C GLU A 159 7.50 -5.36 -16.55
N PRO A 160 6.59 -4.40 -16.74
CA PRO A 160 6.14 -3.53 -15.66
C PRO A 160 5.52 -4.29 -14.49
N VAL A 161 5.96 -3.95 -13.27
CA VAL A 161 5.40 -4.49 -12.01
C VAL A 161 5.07 -3.34 -11.07
N GLY A 162 3.97 -3.51 -10.35
CA GLY A 162 3.53 -2.63 -9.29
C GLY A 162 3.61 -3.32 -7.95
N SER A 163 3.67 -2.54 -6.88
CA SER A 163 3.47 -3.05 -5.54
C SER A 163 2.70 -2.06 -4.69
N ILE A 164 1.88 -2.56 -3.79
CA ILE A 164 1.19 -1.73 -2.80
C ILE A 164 1.57 -2.22 -1.41
N LEU A 165 2.00 -1.28 -0.58
CA LEU A 165 2.06 -1.39 0.87
C LEU A 165 0.76 -0.82 1.42
N SER A 166 0.03 -1.60 2.22
CA SER A 166 -1.15 -1.17 2.95
C SER A 166 -0.99 -1.44 4.44
N VAL A 167 -1.34 -0.48 5.29
CA VAL A 167 -1.38 -0.61 6.75
C VAL A 167 -2.70 -0.05 7.28
N ALA A 168 -3.30 -0.72 8.26
CA ALA A 168 -4.61 -0.39 8.82
C ALA A 168 -4.69 -0.65 10.33
N ASP A 169 -5.62 0.06 10.96
CA ASP A 169 -5.97 0.00 12.39
C ASP A 169 -4.79 0.30 13.34
N GLY A 170 -5.05 0.97 14.46
CA GLY A 170 -4.03 1.34 15.45
C GLY A 170 -2.99 2.38 14.97
N LEU A 171 -3.21 3.02 13.82
CA LEU A 171 -2.36 4.07 13.26
C LEU A 171 -2.64 5.43 13.90
N GLU A 172 -1.57 6.20 14.10
CA GLU A 172 -1.69 7.63 14.40
C GLU A 172 -1.66 8.43 13.11
N THR A 173 -2.73 9.16 12.80
CA THR A 173 -2.84 10.05 11.62
C THR A 173 -2.06 11.35 11.86
N THR A 174 -0.74 11.25 11.82
CA THR A 174 0.19 12.36 12.05
C THR A 174 1.15 12.56 10.88
N LYS A 175 1.63 13.79 10.70
CA LYS A 175 2.68 14.11 9.72
C LYS A 175 3.95 13.27 9.91
N ARG A 176 4.23 12.83 11.13
CA ARG A 176 5.35 11.93 11.42
C ARG A 176 5.12 10.57 10.78
N THR A 177 3.96 9.95 11.03
CA THR A 177 3.57 8.68 10.41
C THR A 177 3.64 8.76 8.89
N GLU A 178 3.07 9.82 8.32
CA GLU A 178 3.06 10.03 6.87
C GLU A 178 4.47 10.14 6.28
N GLN A 179 5.35 10.91 6.93
CA GLN A 179 6.73 11.03 6.50
C GLN A 179 7.48 9.69 6.61
N ILE A 180 7.32 8.94 7.71
CA ILE A 180 7.96 7.62 7.86
C ILE A 180 7.51 6.67 6.75
N LEU A 181 6.20 6.56 6.52
CA LEU A 181 5.65 5.65 5.51
C LEU A 181 6.07 6.03 4.08
N THR A 182 6.17 7.33 3.81
CA THR A 182 6.66 7.84 2.52
C THR A 182 8.14 7.52 2.31
N GLU A 183 8.98 7.71 3.32
CA GLU A 183 10.42 7.45 3.25
C GLU A 183 10.74 5.95 3.18
N ILE A 184 9.98 5.09 3.85
CA ILE A 184 10.22 3.64 3.87
C ILE A 184 9.67 2.94 2.61
N GLY A 185 8.64 3.51 1.98
CA GLY A 185 7.94 2.98 0.82
C GLY A 185 8.83 2.45 -0.31
N PRO A 186 9.81 3.21 -0.84
CA PRO A 186 10.61 2.74 -1.97
C PRO A 186 11.53 1.56 -1.57
N TYR A 187 11.99 1.52 -0.32
CA TYR A 187 12.81 0.41 0.18
C TYR A 187 11.98 -0.87 0.33
N LEU A 188 10.75 -0.74 0.82
CA LEU A 188 9.80 -1.85 0.89
C LEU A 188 9.47 -2.41 -0.50
N HIS A 189 9.26 -1.54 -1.49
CA HIS A 189 9.09 -1.98 -2.88
C HIS A 189 10.29 -2.80 -3.37
N GLN A 190 11.52 -2.30 -3.18
CA GLN A 190 12.73 -3.01 -3.59
C GLN A 190 12.91 -4.35 -2.86
N MET A 191 12.60 -4.39 -1.57
CA MET A 191 12.59 -5.63 -0.78
C MET A 191 11.59 -6.64 -1.35
N MET A 192 10.36 -6.21 -1.62
CA MET A 192 9.31 -7.06 -2.19
C MET A 192 9.72 -7.63 -3.55
N VAL A 193 10.21 -6.79 -4.46
CA VAL A 193 10.69 -7.23 -5.78
C VAL A 193 11.82 -8.25 -5.61
N ARG A 194 12.77 -8.00 -4.70
CA ARG A 194 13.88 -8.92 -4.44
C ARG A 194 13.43 -10.28 -3.90
N ILE A 195 12.48 -10.30 -2.98
CA ILE A 195 12.08 -11.53 -2.28
C ILE A 195 11.15 -12.38 -3.14
N PHE A 196 10.21 -11.74 -3.84
CA PHE A 196 9.09 -12.42 -4.48
C PHE A 196 9.24 -12.54 -6.00
N LEU A 197 10.07 -11.71 -6.64
CA LEU A 197 10.26 -11.71 -8.10
C LEU A 197 11.69 -12.04 -8.57
N SER A 198 12.69 -12.05 -7.67
CA SER A 198 14.04 -12.49 -8.04
C SER A 198 14.19 -14.01 -7.97
N PRO A 199 14.97 -14.62 -8.88
CA PRO A 199 15.24 -16.05 -8.84
C PRO A 199 16.03 -16.46 -7.59
N LYS A 200 15.76 -17.66 -7.09
CA LYS A 200 16.67 -18.40 -6.20
C LYS A 200 17.83 -19.00 -7.00
#